data_AF-A0A848IT65-F1
#
_entry.id   AF-A0A848IT65-F1
#
_cell.length_a   1.000
_cell.length_b   1.000
_cell.length_c   1.000
_cell.angle_alpha   90.00
_cell.angle_beta   90.00
_cell.angle_gamma   90.00
#
_symmetry.space_group_name_H-M   'P 1'
#
loop_
_entity.id
_entity.type
_entity.pdbx_description
1 polymer ?
#
loop_
_entity_poly.entity_id
_entity_poly.type
_entity_poly.pdbx_seq_one_letter_code
_entity_poly.pdbx_strand_id
1 'polypeptide(L)'
;MKTVSLFSALMWVVSLFTMNYSNSNNYVDYTFDGSITYEMNYVDKKGKEQTFPYKVYFSENTEMFAISVAMDDNNAPEETIMVYDKPDKKMHMLMTSKGEKTAMSIPFNPDKIDEMTEDIVSDDYKIEKTGNTKKILGYNCEEYKFSSDDGTGSVWITDETGISGKKIAGLLGMGGKGKNKNPFVGAQPDGLMLESHGTTEKGEKYHMLATDIKLDGPITISTEGYKSMMSFGK
;
A
#
# COMPACT_ATOMS: atom_id res chain seq x y z
N MET A 1 -4.52 5.64 -22.63
CA MET A 1 -4.86 5.15 -21.27
C MET A 1 -3.57 4.84 -20.53
N LYS A 2 -3.38 5.49 -19.38
CA LYS A 2 -2.17 5.43 -18.55
C LYS A 2 -2.28 4.26 -17.58
N THR A 3 -1.73 3.12 -17.93
CA THR A 3 -1.59 1.98 -17.01
C THR A 3 -0.14 1.87 -16.59
N VAL A 4 0.16 2.49 -15.44
CA VAL A 4 1.17 2.04 -14.46
C VAL A 4 0.66 2.48 -13.08
N SER A 5 -0.16 1.61 -12.49
CA SER A 5 -0.75 1.70 -11.15
C SER A 5 0.34 1.88 -10.08
N LEU A 6 0.21 2.90 -9.23
CA LEU A 6 1.06 3.31 -8.09
C LEU A 6 2.59 3.49 -8.29
N PHE A 7 3.28 2.55 -8.93
CA PHE A 7 4.74 2.55 -9.08
C PHE A 7 5.25 3.73 -9.93
N SER A 8 4.50 4.11 -10.97
CA SER A 8 4.83 5.30 -11.79
C SER A 8 4.49 6.62 -11.11
N ALA A 9 3.46 6.62 -10.27
CA ALA A 9 3.05 7.80 -9.51
C ALA A 9 4.13 8.14 -8.46
N LEU A 10 4.70 7.12 -7.82
CA LEU A 10 5.78 7.29 -6.85
C LEU A 10 7.06 7.83 -7.51
N MET A 11 7.44 7.30 -8.68
CA MET A 11 8.63 7.77 -9.40
C MET A 11 8.51 9.18 -9.98
N TRP A 12 7.31 9.64 -10.37
CA TRP A 12 7.12 11.00 -10.90
C TRP A 12 7.34 12.09 -9.84
N VAL A 13 6.87 11.86 -8.61
CA VAL A 13 6.97 12.83 -7.50
C VAL A 13 8.42 13.15 -7.12
N VAL A 14 9.33 12.17 -7.26
CA VAL A 14 10.75 12.31 -6.89
C VAL A 14 11.52 13.26 -7.83
N SER A 15 11.05 13.47 -9.06
CA SER A 15 11.84 14.12 -10.12
C SER A 15 11.76 15.66 -10.20
N LEU A 16 10.92 16.33 -9.39
CA LEU A 16 10.53 17.73 -9.67
C LEU A 16 10.91 18.79 -8.62
N PHE A 17 11.68 18.49 -7.57
CA PHE A 17 11.92 19.49 -6.51
C PHE A 17 13.40 19.83 -6.30
N THR A 18 13.70 21.12 -6.48
CA THR A 18 14.93 21.73 -5.99
C THR A 18 14.87 21.90 -4.47
N MET A 19 15.86 21.33 -3.80
CA MET A 19 15.89 21.08 -2.36
C MET A 19 16.26 22.33 -1.55
N ASN A 20 15.48 22.63 -0.51
CA ASN A 20 15.89 23.52 0.58
C ASN A 20 15.56 22.87 1.92
N TYR A 21 16.58 22.74 2.79
CA TYR A 21 16.48 22.09 4.10
C TYR A 21 16.17 23.13 5.20
N SER A 22 15.35 22.75 6.18
CA SER A 22 15.21 23.51 7.42
C SER A 22 15.40 22.59 8.62
N ASN A 23 16.22 23.01 9.59
CA ASN A 23 16.32 22.32 10.86
C ASN A 23 15.20 22.80 11.81
N SER A 24 14.19 21.96 12.04
CA SER A 24 13.30 22.07 13.19
C SER A 24 13.41 20.78 14.02
N ASN A 25 13.68 20.92 15.32
CA ASN A 25 13.93 19.79 16.25
C ASN A 25 12.64 19.21 16.88
N ASN A 26 11.53 19.16 16.12
CA ASN A 26 10.30 18.53 16.61
C ASN A 26 10.17 17.14 15.97
N TYR A 27 10.43 16.10 16.76
CA TYR A 27 10.23 14.71 16.35
C TYR A 27 8.82 14.24 16.70
N VAL A 28 8.25 13.37 15.87
CA VAL A 28 6.92 12.78 16.05
C VAL A 28 7.06 11.27 16.05
N ASP A 29 6.40 10.61 16.99
CA ASP A 29 6.30 9.16 17.06
C ASP A 29 4.90 8.72 16.62
N TYR A 30 4.83 7.93 15.56
CA TYR A 30 3.59 7.31 15.10
C TYR A 30 3.50 5.90 15.64
N THR A 31 2.40 5.57 16.33
CA THR A 31 2.19 4.24 16.91
C THR A 31 1.07 3.51 16.19
N PHE A 32 1.31 2.24 15.88
CA PHE A 32 0.40 1.34 15.17
C PHE A 32 0.15 0.08 16.00
N ASP A 33 -1.02 -0.53 15.86
CA ASP A 33 -1.42 -1.72 16.64
C ASP A 33 -0.86 -3.02 16.04
N GLY A 34 -0.44 -2.99 14.76
CA GLY A 34 0.13 -4.14 14.10
C GLY A 34 0.71 -3.83 12.72
N SER A 35 1.27 -4.87 12.11
CA SER A 35 1.83 -4.78 10.76
C SER A 35 1.71 -6.07 9.97
N ILE A 36 1.71 -5.93 8.64
CA ILE A 36 1.74 -7.05 7.71
C ILE A 36 2.87 -6.79 6.72
N THR A 37 3.77 -7.76 6.55
CA THR A 37 4.82 -7.73 5.55
C THR A 37 4.42 -8.64 4.39
N TYR A 38 4.48 -8.09 3.18
CA TYR A 38 4.33 -8.80 1.93
C TYR A 38 5.64 -8.80 1.15
N GLU A 39 5.87 -9.85 0.40
CA GLU A 39 6.83 -9.87 -0.69
C GLU A 39 6.07 -9.72 -2.01
N MET A 40 6.44 -8.73 -2.81
CA MET A 40 5.87 -8.52 -4.15
C MET A 40 6.89 -8.92 -5.19
N ASN A 41 6.57 -9.95 -5.96
CA ASN A 41 7.26 -10.33 -7.18
C ASN A 41 6.51 -9.77 -8.39
N TYR A 42 7.22 -9.11 -9.29
CA TYR A 42 6.68 -8.54 -10.52
C TYR A 42 7.55 -8.91 -11.72
N VAL A 43 6.93 -9.40 -12.78
CA VAL A 43 7.57 -9.74 -14.06
C VAL A 43 6.99 -8.85 -15.15
N ASP A 44 7.83 -8.02 -15.74
CA ASP A 44 7.43 -7.15 -16.84
C ASP A 44 7.23 -7.93 -18.16
N LYS A 45 6.67 -7.26 -19.17
CA LYS A 45 6.44 -7.86 -20.51
C LYS A 45 7.70 -8.34 -21.23
N LYS A 46 8.90 -7.92 -20.79
CA LYS A 46 10.20 -8.35 -21.33
C LYS A 46 10.79 -9.50 -20.52
N GLY A 47 10.10 -9.97 -19.49
CA GLY A 47 10.57 -11.01 -18.58
C GLY A 47 11.53 -10.49 -17.50
N LYS A 48 11.67 -9.17 -17.32
CA LYS A 48 12.48 -8.63 -16.22
C LYS A 48 11.70 -8.79 -14.93
N GLU A 49 12.31 -9.50 -13.99
CA GLU A 49 11.76 -9.77 -12.67
C GLU A 49 12.29 -8.76 -11.64
N GLN A 50 11.41 -8.36 -10.73
CA GLN A 50 11.73 -7.48 -9.60
C GLN A 50 10.96 -7.99 -8.39
N THR A 51 11.67 -8.15 -7.27
CA THR A 51 11.07 -8.52 -5.99
C THR A 51 11.39 -7.44 -4.97
N PHE A 52 10.38 -7.01 -4.22
CA PHE A 52 10.57 -6.03 -3.16
C PHE A 52 9.63 -6.27 -1.99
N PRO A 53 10.10 -6.04 -0.74
CA PRO A 53 9.23 -6.11 0.43
C PRO A 53 8.34 -4.87 0.50
N TYR A 54 7.10 -5.10 0.93
CA TYR A 54 6.06 -4.11 1.10
C TYR A 54 5.41 -4.33 2.46
N LYS A 55 5.45 -3.35 3.36
CA LYS A 55 4.92 -3.48 4.71
C LYS A 55 3.82 -2.47 4.98
N VAL A 56 2.72 -2.94 5.54
CA VAL A 56 1.58 -2.13 5.98
C VAL A 56 1.55 -2.10 7.49
N TYR A 57 1.48 -0.91 8.07
CA TYR A 57 1.22 -0.69 9.49
C TYR A 57 -0.20 -0.14 9.63
N PHE A 58 -0.97 -0.67 10.59
CA PHE A 58 -2.36 -0.30 10.78
C PHE A 58 -2.64 0.03 12.23
N SER A 59 -3.60 0.94 12.44
CA SER A 59 -4.17 1.23 13.75
C SER A 59 -5.65 0.92 13.76
N GLU A 60 -6.10 0.28 14.83
CA GLU A 60 -7.49 -0.02 15.09
C GLU A 60 -8.26 1.23 15.49
N ASN A 61 -7.63 2.08 16.31
CA ASN A 61 -8.28 3.16 17.05
C ASN A 61 -7.97 4.56 16.52
N THR A 62 -6.88 4.72 15.78
CA THR A 62 -6.55 5.98 15.11
C THR A 62 -6.74 5.76 13.62
N GLU A 63 -7.36 6.70 12.90
CA GLU A 63 -7.49 6.64 11.43
C GLU A 63 -6.15 6.87 10.71
N MET A 64 -5.08 6.33 11.27
CA MET A 64 -3.71 6.38 10.79
C MET A 64 -3.30 5.03 10.23
N PHE A 65 -2.46 5.06 9.20
CA PHE A 65 -1.78 3.89 8.68
C PHE A 65 -0.44 4.31 8.09
N ALA A 66 0.45 3.35 7.92
CA ALA A 66 1.70 3.60 7.21
C ALA A 66 2.02 2.48 6.22
N ILE A 67 2.74 2.84 5.17
CA ILE A 67 3.27 1.92 4.18
C ILE A 67 4.79 2.12 4.16
N SER A 68 5.55 1.04 4.33
CA SER A 68 6.99 1.02 4.06
C SER A 68 7.26 0.20 2.80
N VAL A 69 8.07 0.75 1.91
CA VAL A 69 8.60 0.06 0.74
C VAL A 69 10.11 0.20 0.78
N ALA A 70 10.82 -0.93 0.67
CA ALA A 70 12.25 -0.93 0.47
C ALA A 70 12.56 -1.37 -0.95
N MET A 71 13.42 -0.62 -1.64
CA MET A 71 13.81 -0.91 -3.03
C MET A 71 15.32 -1.12 -3.10
N ASP A 72 15.74 -2.19 -3.77
CA ASP A 72 17.13 -2.40 -4.16
C ASP A 72 17.36 -1.84 -5.58
N ASP A 73 17.20 -0.52 -5.73
CA ASP A 73 17.49 0.22 -6.95
C ASP A 73 18.37 1.43 -6.62
N ASN A 74 19.53 1.52 -7.27
CA ASN A 74 20.46 2.63 -7.10
C ASN A 74 19.87 4.02 -7.44
N ASN A 75 18.72 4.06 -8.14
CA ASN A 75 18.02 5.29 -8.51
C ASN A 75 16.79 5.61 -7.64
N ALA A 76 16.47 4.75 -6.66
CA ALA A 76 15.36 4.96 -5.73
C ALA A 76 15.87 5.12 -4.28
N PRO A 77 15.09 5.70 -3.37
CA PRO A 77 15.37 5.61 -1.94
C PRO A 77 15.44 4.15 -1.49
N GLU A 78 16.40 3.84 -0.61
CA GLU A 78 16.57 2.50 -0.02
C GLU A 78 15.31 2.09 0.75
N GLU A 79 14.72 3.04 1.48
CA GLU A 79 13.46 2.89 2.18
C GLU A 79 12.62 4.16 2.03
N THR A 80 11.34 3.99 1.75
CA THR A 80 10.34 5.04 1.86
C THR A 80 9.21 4.59 2.77
N ILE A 81 8.97 5.34 3.84
CA ILE A 81 7.81 5.17 4.73
C ILE A 81 6.85 6.33 4.49
N MET A 82 5.61 6.02 4.12
CA MET A 82 4.53 6.98 4.02
C MET A 82 3.57 6.77 5.18
N VAL A 83 3.49 7.73 6.09
CA VAL A 83 2.50 7.77 7.17
C VAL A 83 1.36 8.67 6.74
N TYR A 84 0.15 8.13 6.77
CA TYR A 84 -1.08 8.84 6.48
C TYR A 84 -1.78 9.14 7.79
N ASP A 85 -1.87 10.42 8.13
CA ASP A 85 -2.51 10.91 9.34
C ASP A 85 -3.82 11.61 8.94
N LYS A 86 -4.90 10.81 8.84
CA LYS A 86 -6.23 11.31 8.45
C LYS A 86 -6.75 12.40 9.41
N PRO A 87 -6.65 12.26 10.74
CA PRO A 87 -7.01 13.32 11.68
C PRO A 87 -6.32 14.66 11.40
N ASP A 88 -5.02 14.63 11.11
CA ASP A 88 -4.23 15.85 10.85
C ASP A 88 -4.27 16.33 9.39
N LYS A 89 -4.92 15.58 8.49
CA LYS A 89 -4.94 15.83 7.04
C LYS A 89 -3.52 15.98 6.47
N LYS A 90 -2.57 15.17 6.95
CA LYS A 90 -1.17 15.17 6.50
C LYS A 90 -0.70 13.79 6.07
N MET A 91 0.11 13.79 5.01
CA MET A 91 0.92 12.65 4.62
C MET A 91 2.38 12.99 4.95
N HIS A 92 3.00 12.16 5.78
CA HIS A 92 4.40 12.29 6.14
C HIS A 92 5.19 11.24 5.39
N MET A 93 6.10 11.68 4.52
CA MET A 93 7.01 10.79 3.80
C MET A 93 8.39 10.85 4.45
N LEU A 94 8.89 9.70 4.89
CA LEU A 94 10.19 9.49 5.48
C LEU A 94 11.03 8.68 4.47
N MET A 95 12.10 9.26 3.95
CA MET A 95 12.97 8.64 2.95
C MET A 95 14.37 8.42 3.52
N THR A 96 14.91 7.24 3.27
CA THR A 96 16.31 6.89 3.53
C THR A 96 17.01 6.65 2.20
N SER A 97 18.05 7.43 1.91
CA SER A 97 18.84 7.33 0.67
C SER A 97 20.32 7.44 0.99
N LYS A 98 21.12 6.40 0.72
CA LYS A 98 22.57 6.40 0.99
C LYS A 98 22.92 6.76 2.43
N GLY A 99 22.10 6.29 3.37
CA GLY A 99 22.22 6.62 4.80
C GLY A 99 21.71 8.01 5.21
N GLU A 100 21.29 8.86 4.26
CA GLU A 100 20.67 10.14 4.58
C GLU A 100 19.16 9.98 4.80
N LYS A 101 18.68 10.44 5.96
CA LYS A 101 17.27 10.42 6.34
C LYS A 101 16.63 11.79 6.15
N THR A 102 15.58 11.84 5.34
CA THR A 102 14.85 13.08 5.00
C THR A 102 13.35 12.88 5.18
N ALA A 103 12.69 13.86 5.80
CA ALA A 103 11.24 13.83 6.01
C ALA A 103 10.60 15.00 5.28
N MET A 104 9.45 14.75 4.65
CA MET A 104 8.58 15.80 4.14
C MET A 104 7.16 15.56 4.61
N SER A 105 6.45 16.65 4.90
CA SER A 105 5.03 16.62 5.25
C SER A 105 4.27 17.37 4.19
N ILE A 106 3.28 16.71 3.60
CA ILE A 106 2.45 17.29 2.55
C ILE A 106 1.02 17.31 3.08
N PRO A 107 0.33 18.47 3.05
CA PRO A 107 -1.11 18.49 3.28
C PRO A 107 -1.77 17.54 2.28
N PHE A 108 -2.57 16.61 2.76
CA PHE A 108 -3.42 15.80 1.90
C PHE A 108 -4.85 16.09 2.26
N ASN A 109 -5.72 16.16 1.26
CA ASN A 109 -7.13 16.19 1.55
C ASN A 109 -7.56 14.72 1.75
N PRO A 110 -7.92 14.28 2.97
CA PRO A 110 -8.50 12.95 3.15
C PRO A 110 -9.80 12.84 2.37
N ASP A 111 -10.52 13.96 2.22
CA ASP A 111 -11.70 14.02 1.39
C ASP A 111 -11.35 13.86 -0.09
N LYS A 112 -10.10 14.01 -0.55
CA LYS A 112 -9.68 13.61 -1.91
C LYS A 112 -9.31 12.14 -2.02
N ILE A 113 -8.86 11.49 -0.95
CA ILE A 113 -8.82 10.03 -0.90
C ILE A 113 -10.26 9.52 -0.89
N ASP A 114 -11.13 10.15 -0.10
CA ASP A 114 -12.53 9.78 0.02
C ASP A 114 -13.33 10.16 -1.27
N GLU A 115 -13.04 11.25 -1.97
CA GLU A 115 -13.61 11.63 -3.29
C GLU A 115 -13.00 10.79 -4.44
N MET A 116 -11.76 10.30 -4.30
CA MET A 116 -11.24 9.18 -5.11
C MET A 116 -11.99 7.87 -4.79
N THR A 117 -12.74 7.83 -3.68
CA THR A 117 -13.58 6.72 -3.22
C THR A 117 -15.09 6.99 -3.25
N GLU A 118 -15.56 8.04 -3.96
CA GLU A 118 -16.99 8.30 -4.19
C GLU A 118 -17.43 8.07 -5.67
N ASP A 119 -18.33 7.09 -5.88
CA ASP A 119 -19.10 6.63 -7.08
C ASP A 119 -18.56 5.65 -8.18
N ILE A 120 -18.90 4.33 -8.08
CA ILE A 120 -19.32 3.37 -9.18
C ILE A 120 -18.62 1.98 -9.31
N VAL A 121 -19.43 0.90 -9.36
CA VAL A 121 -19.11 -0.51 -9.77
C VAL A 121 -18.74 -0.53 -11.26
N SER A 122 -17.63 -1.14 -11.68
CA SER A 122 -17.53 -1.58 -13.08
C SER A 122 -18.25 -2.93 -13.18
N ASP A 123 -19.18 -3.06 -14.13
CA ASP A 123 -19.97 -4.29 -14.31
C ASP A 123 -19.11 -5.48 -14.79
N ASP A 124 -17.84 -5.25 -15.14
CA ASP A 124 -16.94 -6.22 -15.76
C ASP A 124 -15.99 -6.93 -14.78
N TYR A 125 -16.02 -6.56 -13.50
CA TYR A 125 -15.24 -7.27 -12.49
C TYR A 125 -15.99 -8.44 -11.91
N LYS A 126 -15.42 -9.63 -12.08
CA LYS A 126 -15.96 -10.88 -11.56
C LYS A 126 -15.03 -11.39 -10.49
N ILE A 127 -15.60 -11.81 -9.37
CA ILE A 127 -14.90 -12.57 -8.35
C ILE A 127 -15.73 -13.78 -7.95
N GLU A 128 -15.10 -14.93 -7.92
CA GLU A 128 -15.79 -16.20 -7.68
C GLU A 128 -14.99 -17.04 -6.71
N LYS A 129 -15.65 -17.52 -5.65
CA LYS A 129 -15.08 -18.48 -4.72
C LYS A 129 -14.84 -19.80 -5.46
N THR A 130 -13.63 -20.34 -5.37
CA THR A 130 -13.28 -21.57 -6.11
C THR A 130 -13.57 -22.84 -5.33
N GLY A 131 -13.69 -22.73 -4.00
CA GLY A 131 -13.75 -23.87 -3.07
C GLY A 131 -12.38 -24.42 -2.66
N ASN A 132 -11.29 -23.92 -3.25
CA ASN A 132 -9.95 -24.29 -2.83
C ASN A 132 -9.61 -23.62 -1.49
N THR A 133 -8.89 -24.35 -0.65
CA THR A 133 -8.40 -23.87 0.64
C THR A 133 -6.93 -24.23 0.81
N LYS A 134 -6.18 -23.40 1.54
CA LYS A 134 -4.81 -23.70 1.96
C LYS A 134 -4.47 -22.92 3.23
N LYS A 135 -3.35 -23.29 3.86
CA LYS A 135 -2.81 -22.54 5.00
C LYS A 135 -1.70 -21.58 4.55
N ILE A 136 -1.79 -20.32 4.96
CA ILE A 136 -0.74 -19.31 4.77
C ILE A 136 -0.43 -18.72 6.15
N LEU A 137 0.83 -18.77 6.58
CA LEU A 137 1.27 -18.35 7.92
C LEU A 137 0.44 -18.99 9.06
N GLY A 138 -0.08 -20.21 8.84
CA GLY A 138 -0.92 -20.95 9.81
C GLY A 138 -2.43 -20.72 9.67
N TYR A 139 -2.83 -19.62 9.05
CA TYR A 139 -4.23 -19.23 8.85
C TYR A 139 -4.89 -20.00 7.71
N ASN A 140 -6.14 -20.42 7.90
CA ASN A 140 -6.93 -21.00 6.83
C ASN A 140 -7.35 -19.91 5.84
N CYS A 141 -7.03 -20.12 4.56
CA CYS A 141 -7.38 -19.21 3.48
C CYS A 141 -8.29 -19.89 2.48
N GLU A 142 -9.23 -19.12 1.96
CA GLU A 142 -10.09 -19.49 0.85
C GLU A 142 -9.65 -18.77 -0.43
N GLU A 143 -9.68 -19.48 -1.56
CA GLU A 143 -9.32 -18.91 -2.86
C GLU A 143 -10.54 -18.30 -3.56
N TYR A 144 -10.30 -17.12 -4.13
CA TYR A 144 -11.21 -16.44 -5.03
C TYR A 144 -10.48 -16.11 -6.32
N LYS A 145 -11.09 -16.45 -7.45
CA LYS A 145 -10.61 -16.03 -8.76
C LYS A 145 -11.23 -14.70 -9.11
N PHE A 146 -10.42 -13.80 -9.65
CA PHE A 146 -10.91 -12.54 -10.18
C PHE A 146 -10.60 -12.37 -11.66
N SER A 147 -11.44 -11.63 -12.35
CA SER A 147 -11.28 -11.26 -13.76
C SER A 147 -11.81 -9.86 -13.99
N SER A 148 -11.08 -9.07 -14.78
CA SER A 148 -11.44 -7.72 -15.21
C SER A 148 -10.76 -7.37 -16.52
N ASP A 149 -11.05 -6.17 -17.05
CA ASP A 149 -10.33 -5.61 -18.19
C ASP A 149 -8.84 -5.39 -17.92
N ASP A 150 -8.46 -5.19 -16.65
CA ASP A 150 -7.06 -4.97 -16.25
C ASP A 150 -6.27 -6.28 -16.12
N GLY A 151 -6.93 -7.44 -16.04
CA GLY A 151 -6.28 -8.73 -15.91
C GLY A 151 -7.09 -9.79 -15.18
N THR A 152 -6.44 -10.92 -14.93
CA THR A 152 -7.04 -12.08 -14.24
C THR A 152 -6.08 -12.63 -13.19
N GLY A 153 -6.61 -13.32 -12.20
CA GLY A 153 -5.79 -13.93 -11.16
C GLY A 153 -6.59 -14.58 -10.05
N SER A 154 -5.90 -14.85 -8.95
CA SER A 154 -6.48 -15.43 -7.74
C SER A 154 -5.99 -14.70 -6.50
N VAL A 155 -6.85 -14.63 -5.49
CA VAL A 155 -6.56 -14.10 -4.16
C VAL A 155 -6.89 -15.15 -3.10
N TRP A 156 -6.07 -15.20 -2.06
CA TRP A 156 -6.25 -16.04 -0.89
C TRP A 156 -6.51 -15.18 0.33
N ILE A 157 -7.61 -15.45 1.01
CA ILE A 157 -8.17 -14.57 2.06
C ILE A 157 -8.45 -15.41 3.30
N THR A 158 -8.11 -14.87 4.46
CA THR A 158 -8.49 -15.43 5.75
C THR A 158 -9.37 -14.45 6.54
N ASP A 159 -10.35 -14.95 7.27
CA ASP A 159 -11.13 -14.19 8.25
C ASP A 159 -10.65 -14.42 9.70
N GLU A 160 -9.70 -15.34 9.90
CA GLU A 160 -9.23 -15.77 11.22
C GLU A 160 -8.42 -14.70 11.98
N THR A 161 -7.91 -13.67 11.30
CA THR A 161 -7.10 -12.62 11.92
C THR A 161 -7.93 -11.55 12.64
N GLY A 162 -9.24 -11.48 12.39
CA GLY A 162 -10.11 -10.39 12.86
C GLY A 162 -9.85 -9.04 12.17
N ILE A 163 -8.84 -8.95 11.29
CA ILE A 163 -8.56 -7.73 10.53
C ILE A 163 -9.49 -7.65 9.31
N SER A 164 -10.25 -6.57 9.22
CA SER A 164 -11.00 -6.26 8.01
C SER A 164 -10.07 -5.91 6.86
N GLY A 165 -10.01 -6.77 5.85
CA GLY A 165 -9.32 -6.48 4.59
C GLY A 165 -9.91 -5.28 3.87
N LYS A 166 -11.20 -4.99 4.05
CA LYS A 166 -11.83 -3.77 3.52
C LYS A 166 -11.27 -2.51 4.18
N LYS A 167 -11.00 -2.55 5.49
CA LYS A 167 -10.32 -1.45 6.19
C LYS A 167 -8.92 -1.23 5.65
N ILE A 168 -8.11 -2.29 5.57
CA ILE A 168 -6.75 -2.19 5.00
C ILE A 168 -6.79 -1.69 3.55
N ALA A 169 -7.66 -2.26 2.72
CA ALA A 169 -7.75 -1.86 1.34
C ALA A 169 -8.27 -0.43 1.17
N GLY A 170 -9.19 0.03 2.03
CA GLY A 170 -9.61 1.42 2.12
C GLY A 170 -8.45 2.36 2.48
N LEU A 171 -7.64 1.99 3.48
CA LEU A 171 -6.42 2.72 3.86
C LEU A 171 -5.44 2.81 2.68
N LEU A 172 -5.21 1.71 1.98
CA LEU A 172 -4.31 1.67 0.81
C LEU A 172 -4.88 2.38 -0.43
N GLY A 173 -6.03 3.04 -0.33
CA GLY A 173 -6.71 3.66 -1.47
C GLY A 173 -7.18 2.66 -2.53
N MET A 174 -7.14 1.36 -2.21
CA MET A 174 -7.64 0.29 -3.06
C MET A 174 -9.16 0.09 -2.89
N GLY A 175 -9.76 0.60 -1.81
CA GLY A 175 -11.15 0.36 -1.43
C GLY A 175 -12.22 1.27 -2.03
N GLY A 176 -11.94 1.97 -3.13
CA GLY A 176 -12.85 3.00 -3.64
C GLY A 176 -14.26 2.51 -3.99
N LYS A 177 -15.26 3.41 -3.93
CA LYS A 177 -16.33 3.42 -4.93
C LYS A 177 -16.09 4.62 -5.87
N GLY A 178 -16.01 4.49 -7.18
CA GLY A 178 -15.52 5.59 -8.03
C GLY A 178 -15.49 5.14 -9.49
N LYS A 179 -15.51 6.04 -10.49
CA LYS A 179 -15.35 5.65 -11.92
C LYS A 179 -14.03 4.93 -12.23
N ASN A 180 -13.11 4.92 -11.26
CA ASN A 180 -12.02 3.96 -11.14
C ASN A 180 -12.12 3.23 -9.80
N LYS A 181 -13.11 2.34 -9.64
CA LYS A 181 -13.04 1.32 -8.60
C LYS A 181 -11.85 0.43 -8.86
N ASN A 182 -11.23 -0.06 -7.79
CA ASN A 182 -10.64 -1.38 -7.81
C ASN A 182 -11.72 -2.36 -7.32
N PRO A 183 -12.55 -2.89 -8.24
CA PRO A 183 -13.68 -3.74 -7.88
C PRO A 183 -13.32 -5.02 -7.12
N PHE A 184 -12.02 -5.34 -7.02
CA PHE A 184 -11.48 -6.29 -6.04
C PHE A 184 -12.05 -6.05 -4.63
N VAL A 185 -11.91 -4.85 -4.07
CA VAL A 185 -12.19 -4.62 -2.64
C VAL A 185 -13.68 -4.68 -2.29
N GLY A 186 -14.55 -4.27 -3.22
CA GLY A 186 -15.99 -4.29 -3.02
C GLY A 186 -16.62 -5.67 -3.21
N ALA A 187 -16.04 -6.51 -4.08
CA ALA A 187 -16.56 -7.82 -4.43
C ALA A 187 -15.89 -8.94 -3.60
N GLN A 188 -14.73 -8.68 -3.02
CA GLN A 188 -14.00 -9.60 -2.16
C GLN A 188 -14.73 -9.80 -0.82
N PRO A 189 -14.73 -11.03 -0.29
CA PRO A 189 -15.15 -11.28 1.09
C PRO A 189 -14.36 -10.38 2.04
N ASP A 190 -15.01 -9.98 3.14
CA ASP A 190 -14.26 -9.33 4.21
C ASP A 190 -13.30 -10.33 4.84
N GLY A 191 -12.06 -9.91 5.04
CA GLY A 191 -10.98 -10.77 5.51
C GLY A 191 -9.64 -10.30 4.97
N LEU A 192 -8.56 -10.71 5.62
CA LEU A 192 -7.22 -10.32 5.25
C LEU A 192 -6.71 -11.12 4.06
N MET A 193 -6.31 -10.42 3.00
CA MET A 193 -5.60 -11.02 1.87
C MET A 193 -4.19 -11.44 2.31
N LEU A 194 -3.86 -12.72 2.16
CA LEU A 194 -2.53 -13.26 2.46
C LEU A 194 -1.73 -13.60 1.22
N GLU A 195 -2.39 -13.75 0.07
CA GLU A 195 -1.70 -13.94 -1.20
C GLU A 195 -2.57 -13.45 -2.35
N SER A 196 -1.94 -12.91 -3.38
CA SER A 196 -2.57 -12.61 -4.66
C SER A 196 -1.60 -12.85 -5.79
N HIS A 197 -2.04 -13.46 -6.88
CA HIS A 197 -1.26 -13.56 -8.11
C HIS A 197 -2.14 -13.31 -9.31
N GLY A 198 -1.55 -12.80 -10.38
CA GLY A 198 -2.30 -12.56 -11.59
C GLY A 198 -1.43 -12.19 -12.78
N THR A 199 -2.12 -12.00 -13.90
CA THR A 199 -1.55 -11.49 -15.15
C THR A 199 -2.37 -10.29 -15.58
N THR A 200 -1.71 -9.18 -15.89
CA THR A 200 -2.35 -7.98 -16.43
C THR A 200 -2.78 -8.22 -17.88
N GLU A 201 -3.68 -7.39 -18.41
CA GLU A 201 -4.06 -7.40 -19.83
C GLU A 201 -2.84 -7.34 -20.76
N LYS A 202 -1.78 -6.65 -20.33
CA LYS A 202 -0.52 -6.50 -21.08
C LYS A 202 0.44 -7.69 -20.97
N GLY A 203 0.06 -8.74 -20.24
CA GLY A 203 0.88 -9.93 -20.04
C GLY A 203 1.94 -9.81 -18.95
N GLU A 204 1.91 -8.75 -18.13
CA GLU A 204 2.80 -8.60 -16.96
C GLU A 204 2.27 -9.49 -15.84
N LYS A 205 3.15 -10.10 -15.06
CA LYS A 205 2.75 -11.01 -13.97
C LYS A 205 3.11 -10.39 -12.63
N TYR A 206 2.29 -10.68 -11.62
CA TYR A 206 2.61 -10.34 -10.26
C TYR A 206 2.25 -11.51 -9.33
N HIS A 207 3.00 -11.60 -8.23
CA HIS A 207 2.70 -12.47 -7.11
C HIS A 207 3.05 -11.72 -5.82
N MET A 208 2.06 -11.57 -4.96
CA MET A 208 2.18 -10.96 -3.66
C MET A 208 1.87 -12.01 -2.61
N LEU A 209 2.77 -12.19 -1.65
CA LEU A 209 2.63 -13.16 -0.58
C LEU A 209 2.93 -12.49 0.77
N ALA A 210 2.02 -12.64 1.73
CA ALA A 210 2.27 -12.25 3.11
C ALA A 210 3.34 -13.17 3.71
N THR A 211 4.41 -12.57 4.24
CA THR A 211 5.56 -13.27 4.83
C THR A 211 5.64 -13.10 6.34
N ASP A 212 4.97 -12.09 6.91
CA ASP A 212 4.93 -11.83 8.35
C ASP A 212 3.65 -11.06 8.74
N ILE A 213 3.06 -11.39 9.89
CA ILE A 213 1.90 -10.70 10.47
C ILE A 213 2.15 -10.50 11.96
N LYS A 214 2.04 -9.25 12.42
CA LYS A 214 2.14 -8.86 13.83
C LYS A 214 0.85 -8.21 14.27
N LEU A 215 0.21 -8.78 15.28
CA LEU A 215 -1.07 -8.32 15.84
C LEU A 215 -0.94 -7.87 17.30
N ASP A 216 0.23 -8.05 17.89
CA ASP A 216 0.48 -8.01 19.32
C ASP A 216 1.54 -6.95 19.68
N GLY A 217 1.24 -5.69 19.41
CA GLY A 217 1.90 -4.62 20.14
C GLY A 217 2.02 -3.29 19.41
N PRO A 218 2.28 -2.21 20.17
CA PRO A 218 2.55 -0.92 19.58
C PRO A 218 3.84 -1.01 18.75
N ILE A 219 3.72 -0.77 17.46
CA ILE A 219 4.84 -0.57 16.55
C ILE A 219 5.01 0.94 16.38
N THR A 220 6.17 1.46 16.78
CA THR A 220 6.46 2.89 16.69
C THR A 220 7.38 3.21 15.51
N ILE A 221 6.98 4.21 14.71
CA ILE A 221 7.80 4.84 13.69
C ILE A 221 8.16 6.24 14.20
N SER A 222 9.42 6.46 14.53
CA SER A 222 9.92 7.77 14.97
C SER A 222 10.50 8.56 13.81
N THR A 223 10.23 9.87 13.77
CA THR A 223 10.92 10.78 12.86
C THR A 223 12.28 11.25 13.39
N GLU A 224 12.78 10.69 14.51
CA GLU A 224 14.11 10.99 15.02
C GLU A 224 15.19 10.72 13.96
N GLY A 225 16.12 11.67 13.80
CA GLY A 225 17.19 11.60 12.82
C GLY A 225 16.80 11.95 11.38
N TYR A 226 15.51 12.19 11.08
CA TYR A 226 15.09 12.70 9.79
C TYR A 226 15.24 14.21 9.71
N LYS A 227 15.86 14.70 8.64
CA LYS A 227 15.96 16.13 8.34
C LYS A 227 14.69 16.60 7.62
N SER A 228 14.00 17.60 8.18
CA SER A 228 12.80 18.16 7.56
C SER A 228 13.14 18.93 6.28
N MET A 229 12.50 18.54 5.18
CA MET A 229 12.35 19.38 3.99
C MET A 229 11.10 20.25 4.19
N MET A 230 11.22 21.57 4.19
CA MET A 230 10.02 22.42 4.22
C MET A 230 9.19 22.16 2.96
N SER A 231 7.90 21.92 3.14
CA SER A 231 6.92 22.03 2.08
C SER A 231 6.89 23.49 1.59
N PHE A 232 7.16 23.70 0.30
CA PHE A 232 6.89 24.96 -0.38
C PHE A 232 5.40 25.05 -0.71
N GLY A 233 4.74 26.12 -0.26
CA GLY A 233 3.50 26.60 -0.87
C GLY A 233 2.46 27.10 0.13
N LYS A 234 2.38 28.43 0.27
CA LYS A 234 1.18 29.14 0.70
C LYS A 234 0.06 28.98 -0.33
#